data_AF-A0A3A9ZG21-F1
#
_entry.id   AF-A0A3A9ZG21-F1
#
_cell.length_a   1.000
_cell.length_b   1.000
_cell.length_c   1.000
_cell.angle_alpha   90.00
_cell.angle_beta   90.00
_cell.angle_gamma   90.00
#
_symmetry.space_group_name_H-M   'P 1'
#
loop_
_entity.id
_entity.type
_entity.pdbx_description
1 polymer ?
#
loop_
_entity_poly.entity_id
_entity_poly.type
_entity_poly.pdbx_seq_one_letter_code
_entity_poly.pdbx_strand_id
1 'polypeptide(L)'
;MEMALVLPLLLLVVFAIIDFGRMLNTQITLTEAARDAARSVSLGVDPAERVTRIAGPDVAIEAECVNGAAEVRLTQDFVFVTPVGLLGGGFDGEVELTARGLTPCQ
;
A
#
# COMPACT_ATOMS: atom_id res chain seq x y z
N MET A 1 -7.14 28.41 -30.47
CA MET A 1 -6.12 27.34 -30.64
C MET A 1 -5.42 26.96 -29.34
N GLU A 2 -5.47 27.77 -28.28
CA GLU A 2 -4.69 27.53 -27.04
C GLU A 2 -5.40 26.59 -26.04
N MET A 3 -6.73 26.51 -26.06
CA MET A 3 -7.52 25.64 -25.16
C MET A 3 -7.43 24.14 -25.49
N ALA A 4 -6.98 23.78 -26.70
CA ALA A 4 -6.88 22.38 -27.13
C ALA A 4 -5.76 21.62 -26.39
N LEU A 5 -4.72 22.33 -25.93
CA LEU A 5 -3.59 21.76 -25.18
C LEU A 5 -3.76 21.87 -23.66
N VAL A 6 -4.52 22.87 -23.17
CA VAL A 6 -4.75 23.05 -21.74
C VAL A 6 -5.68 21.97 -21.18
N LEU A 7 -6.71 21.56 -21.93
CA LEU A 7 -7.65 20.51 -21.52
C LEU A 7 -6.97 19.16 -21.23
N PRO A 8 -6.14 18.58 -22.12
CA PRO A 8 -5.47 17.31 -21.82
C PRO A 8 -4.45 17.43 -20.68
N LEU A 9 -3.80 18.59 -20.53
CA LEU A 9 -2.86 18.83 -19.43
C LEU A 9 -3.58 18.84 -18.07
N LEU A 10 -4.72 19.53 -17.98
CA LEU A 10 -5.52 19.56 -16.75
C LEU A 10 -6.08 18.17 -16.39
N LEU A 11 -6.51 17.39 -17.38
CA LEU A 11 -6.96 16.02 -17.15
C LEU A 11 -5.84 15.14 -16.60
N LEU A 12 -4.62 15.25 -17.14
CA LEU A 12 -3.46 14.52 -16.63
C LEU A 12 -3.20 14.85 -15.15
N VAL A 13 -3.21 16.14 -14.78
CA VAL A 13 -2.97 16.56 -13.39
C VAL A 13 -4.07 16.03 -12.45
N VAL A 14 -5.35 16.08 -12.84
CA VAL A 14 -6.44 15.56 -12.03
C VAL A 14 -6.31 14.05 -11.83
N PHE A 15 -6.00 13.32 -12.90
CA PHE A 15 -5.77 11.88 -12.86
C PHE A 15 -4.59 11.51 -11.95
N ALA A 16 -3.47 12.24 -12.04
CA ALA A 16 -2.33 12.06 -11.16
C ALA A 16 -2.69 12.28 -9.67
N ILE A 17 -3.51 13.31 -9.37
CA ILE A 17 -3.94 13.59 -7.99
C ILE A 17 -4.83 12.47 -7.45
N ILE A 18 -5.77 11.95 -8.26
CA ILE A 18 -6.68 10.88 -7.85
C ILE A 18 -5.89 9.61 -7.50
N ASP A 19 -4.96 9.21 -8.36
CA ASP A 19 -4.14 8.02 -8.13
C ASP A 19 -3.19 8.19 -6.95
N PHE A 20 -2.55 9.36 -6.82
CA PHE A 20 -1.74 9.67 -5.66
C PHE A 20 -2.55 9.60 -4.35
N GLY A 21 -3.78 10.13 -4.35
CA GLY A 21 -4.68 10.07 -3.21
C GLY A 21 -5.05 8.63 -2.82
N ARG A 22 -5.37 7.77 -3.80
CA ARG A 22 -5.70 6.36 -3.56
C ARG A 22 -4.49 5.57 -3.06
N MET A 23 -3.32 5.78 -3.66
CA MET A 23 -2.07 5.15 -3.24
C MET A 23 -1.73 5.52 -1.80
N LEU A 24 -1.81 6.81 -1.45
CA LEU A 24 -1.54 7.29 -0.10
C LEU A 24 -2.53 6.70 0.93
N ASN A 25 -3.83 6.65 0.59
CA ASN A 25 -4.82 6.02 1.47
C ASN A 25 -4.46 4.56 1.74
N THR A 26 -4.08 3.81 0.71
CA THR A 26 -3.66 2.40 0.83
C THR A 26 -2.41 2.26 1.69
N GLN A 27 -1.39 3.12 1.47
CA GLN A 27 -0.19 3.17 2.29
C GLN A 27 -0.50 3.42 3.77
N ILE A 28 -1.38 4.37 4.09
CA ILE A 28 -1.77 4.66 5.48
C ILE A 28 -2.43 3.42 6.10
N THR A 29 -3.41 2.82 5.43
CA THR A 29 -4.08 1.60 5.90
C THR A 29 -3.10 0.44 6.10
N LEU A 30 -2.15 0.23 5.20
CA LEU A 30 -1.11 -0.80 5.33
C LEU A 30 -0.21 -0.54 6.55
N THR A 31 0.16 0.71 6.82
CA THR A 31 0.98 1.04 8.00
C THR A 31 0.24 0.84 9.32
N GLU A 32 -1.06 1.13 9.37
CA GLU A 32 -1.91 0.85 10.52
C GLU A 32 -2.04 -0.65 10.75
N ALA A 33 -2.33 -1.41 9.69
CA ALA A 33 -2.39 -2.87 9.74
C ALA A 33 -1.06 -3.49 10.19
N ALA A 34 0.09 -2.98 9.73
CA ALA A 34 1.41 -3.50 10.10
C ALA A 34 1.72 -3.31 11.59
N ARG A 35 1.30 -2.19 12.17
CA ARG A 35 1.48 -1.92 13.61
C ARG A 35 0.57 -2.81 14.47
N ASP A 36 -0.68 -2.99 14.06
CA ASP A 36 -1.61 -3.88 14.76
C ASP A 36 -1.16 -5.34 14.65
N ALA A 37 -0.66 -5.74 13.48
CA ALA A 37 -0.07 -7.05 13.23
C ALA A 37 1.15 -7.31 14.13
N ALA A 38 2.09 -6.36 14.22
CA ALA A 38 3.27 -6.48 15.09
C ALA A 38 2.87 -6.71 16.55
N ARG A 39 1.86 -5.98 17.04
CA ARG A 39 1.31 -6.19 18.39
C ARG A 39 0.66 -7.56 18.55
N SER A 40 -0.04 -8.08 17.55
CA SER A 40 -0.60 -9.42 17.67
C SER A 40 0.45 -10.52 17.70
N VAL A 41 1.51 -10.36 16.92
CA VAL A 41 2.64 -11.29 16.87
C VAL A 41 3.38 -11.30 18.20
N SER A 42 3.57 -10.14 18.85
CA SER A 42 4.16 -10.09 20.19
C SER A 42 3.31 -10.75 21.28
N LEU A 43 2.00 -10.90 21.05
CA LEU A 43 1.07 -11.63 21.92
C LEU A 43 0.92 -13.11 21.54
N GLY A 44 1.63 -13.58 20.52
CA GLY A 44 1.53 -14.96 20.01
C GLY A 44 0.22 -15.27 19.29
N VAL A 45 -0.50 -14.25 18.80
CA VAL A 45 -1.75 -14.41 18.06
C VAL A 45 -1.49 -14.21 16.56
N ASP A 46 -2.12 -15.03 15.72
CA ASP A 46 -2.04 -14.91 14.28
C ASP A 46 -2.49 -13.50 13.79
N PRO A 47 -1.63 -12.76 13.06
CA PRO A 47 -1.98 -11.45 12.52
C PRO A 47 -2.92 -11.50 11.31
N ALA A 48 -3.07 -12.67 10.65
CA ALA A 48 -3.70 -12.75 9.33
C ALA A 48 -5.16 -12.24 9.29
N GLU A 49 -5.99 -12.63 10.25
CA GLU A 49 -7.40 -12.21 10.29
C GLU A 49 -7.55 -10.69 10.49
N ARG A 50 -6.70 -10.09 11.33
CA ARG A 50 -6.72 -8.64 11.61
C ARG A 50 -6.23 -7.84 10.42
N VAL A 51 -5.11 -8.24 9.81
CA VAL A 51 -4.57 -7.58 8.61
C VAL A 51 -5.57 -7.65 7.47
N THR A 52 -6.18 -8.81 7.25
CA THR A 52 -7.19 -8.99 6.18
C THR A 52 -8.40 -8.08 6.37
N ARG A 53 -8.81 -7.85 7.64
CA ARG A 53 -9.92 -6.96 7.97
C ARG A 53 -9.60 -5.47 7.75
N ILE A 54 -8.36 -5.07 7.99
CA ILE A 54 -7.93 -3.67 7.90
C ILE A 54 -7.49 -3.32 6.47
N ALA A 55 -6.61 -4.12 5.88
CA ALA A 55 -5.94 -3.84 4.61
C ALA A 55 -6.45 -4.66 3.42
N GLY A 56 -7.32 -5.66 3.65
CA GLY A 56 -7.94 -6.49 2.61
C GLY A 56 -7.25 -7.84 2.39
N PRO A 57 -7.84 -8.70 1.55
CA PRO A 57 -7.40 -10.09 1.34
C PRO A 57 -6.12 -10.24 0.51
N ASP A 58 -5.77 -9.25 -0.31
CA ASP A 58 -4.65 -9.30 -1.26
C ASP A 58 -3.33 -8.80 -0.64
N VAL A 59 -3.15 -8.97 0.66
CA VAL A 59 -1.95 -8.53 1.39
C VAL A 59 -1.10 -9.75 1.75
N ALA A 60 0.13 -9.79 1.25
CA ALA A 60 1.13 -10.74 1.68
C ALA A 60 1.65 -10.35 3.07
N ILE A 61 1.63 -11.30 4.01
CA ILE A 61 1.97 -11.10 5.42
C ILE A 61 3.20 -11.93 5.72
N GLU A 62 4.29 -11.27 6.07
CA GLU A 62 5.49 -11.91 6.59
C GLU A 62 5.70 -11.41 8.01
N ALA A 63 5.52 -12.31 8.99
CA ALA A 63 5.58 -11.98 10.40
C ALA A 63 6.51 -12.96 11.11
N GLU A 64 7.57 -12.45 11.73
CA GLU A 64 8.55 -13.28 12.43
C GLU A 64 9.00 -12.63 13.74
N CYS A 65 9.12 -13.44 14.80
CA CYS A 65 9.75 -13.05 16.06
C CYS A 65 11.19 -13.57 16.06
N VAL A 66 12.16 -12.70 15.76
CA VAL A 66 13.59 -13.05 15.75
C VAL A 66 14.31 -12.21 16.80
N ASN A 67 15.13 -12.86 17.64
CA ASN A 67 15.95 -12.18 18.66
C ASN A 67 15.15 -11.27 19.63
N GLY A 68 13.88 -11.61 19.92
CA GLY A 68 13.03 -10.81 20.82
C GLY A 68 12.40 -9.58 20.16
N ALA A 69 12.49 -9.44 18.83
CA ALA A 69 11.79 -8.41 18.06
C ALA A 69 10.82 -9.08 17.07
N ALA A 70 9.55 -8.66 17.11
CA ALA A 70 8.53 -9.00 16.15
C ALA A 70 8.67 -8.05 14.96
N GLU A 71 9.17 -8.54 13.84
CA GLU A 71 9.15 -7.83 12.56
C GLU A 71 7.95 -8.33 11.76
N VAL A 72 7.12 -7.39 11.33
CA VAL A 72 6.01 -7.67 10.42
C VAL A 72 6.16 -6.83 9.16
N ARG A 73 6.14 -7.49 8.00
CA ARG A 73 6.13 -6.89 6.67
C ARG A 73 4.81 -7.22 5.99
N LEU A 74 4.15 -6.18 5.52
CA LEU A 74 2.96 -6.28 4.70
C LEU A 74 3.31 -5.79 3.30
N THR A 75 2.99 -6.60 2.29
CA THR A 75 3.22 -6.29 0.88
C THR A 75 1.91 -6.41 0.11
N GLN A 76 1.60 -5.43 -0.72
CA GLN A 76 0.41 -5.43 -1.57
C GLN A 76 0.70 -4.74 -2.89
N ASP A 77 0.20 -5.30 -3.99
CA ASP A 77 0.28 -4.68 -5.30
C ASP A 77 -0.83 -3.63 -5.47
N PHE A 78 -0.43 -2.38 -5.71
CA PHE A 78 -1.35 -1.29 -5.98
C PHE A 78 -1.50 -1.08 -7.49
N VAL A 79 -2.74 -1.18 -7.95
CA VAL A 79 -3.10 -0.93 -9.35
C VAL A 79 -3.60 0.52 -9.53
N PHE A 80 -2.92 1.25 -10.41
CA PHE A 80 -3.34 2.59 -10.80
C PHE A 80 -4.62 2.55 -11.64
N VAL A 81 -5.54 3.47 -11.38
CA VAL A 81 -6.76 3.59 -12.19
C VAL A 81 -6.47 4.29 -13.52
N THR A 82 -5.44 5.14 -13.58
CA THR A 82 -5.07 5.81 -14.83
C THR A 82 -4.14 4.91 -15.63
N PRO A 83 -4.51 4.55 -16.88
CA PRO A 83 -3.66 3.75 -17.75
C PRO A 83 -2.59 4.66 -18.36
N VAL A 84 -1.69 5.21 -17.54
CA VAL A 84 -0.58 6.07 -17.97
C VAL A 84 0.37 5.35 -18.94
N GLY A 85 0.40 4.01 -18.90
CA GLY A 85 1.08 3.16 -19.87
C GLY A 85 0.56 3.30 -21.31
N LEU A 86 -0.69 3.72 -21.51
CA LEU A 86 -1.24 4.05 -22.84
C LEU A 86 -0.70 5.37 -23.39
N LEU A 87 -0.17 6.26 -22.54
CA LEU A 87 0.40 7.56 -22.89
C LEU A 87 1.94 7.54 -23.00
N GLY A 88 2.56 6.36 -23.06
CA GLY A 88 4.01 6.20 -23.27
C GLY A 88 4.89 6.43 -22.05
N GLY A 89 4.31 6.62 -20.86
CA GLY A 89 5.04 6.66 -19.58
C GLY A 89 5.05 5.27 -18.93
N GLY A 90 6.13 4.52 -19.10
CA GLY A 90 6.27 3.10 -18.75
C GLY A 90 6.21 2.72 -17.27
N PHE A 91 5.05 2.88 -16.63
CA PHE A 91 4.68 2.18 -15.42
C PHE A 91 3.66 1.10 -15.80
N ASP A 92 3.99 -0.17 -15.60
CA ASP A 92 3.19 -1.35 -15.98
C ASP A 92 1.89 -1.52 -15.14
N GLY A 93 1.37 -0.43 -14.59
CA GLY A 93 0.11 -0.40 -13.84
C GLY A 93 0.19 -0.91 -12.41
N GLU A 94 1.24 -1.63 -12.03
CA GLU A 94 1.41 -2.25 -10.71
C GLU A 94 2.60 -1.63 -9.96
N VAL A 95 2.36 -1.15 -8.73
CA VAL A 95 3.40 -0.71 -7.80
C VAL A 95 3.27 -1.47 -6.50
N GLU A 96 4.33 -2.16 -6.10
CA GLU A 96 4.40 -2.86 -4.84
C GLU A 96 4.47 -1.85 -3.68
N LEU A 97 3.46 -1.88 -2.81
CA LEU A 97 3.41 -1.13 -1.57
C LEU A 97 3.88 -2.03 -0.42
N THR A 98 4.79 -1.49 0.41
CA THR A 98 5.32 -2.22 1.55
C THR A 98 5.18 -1.39 2.84
N ALA A 99 4.75 -2.05 3.91
CA ALA A 99 4.65 -1.47 5.24
C ALA A 99 5.32 -2.38 6.27
N ARG A 100 5.95 -1.77 7.28
CA ARG A 100 6.66 -2.51 8.35
C ARG A 100 6.21 -2.09 9.73
N GLY A 101 6.03 -3.07 10.62
CA GLY A 101 5.81 -2.90 12.04
C GLY A 101 6.89 -3.60 12.86
N LEU A 102 7.38 -2.94 13.92
CA LEU A 102 8.39 -3.47 14.82
C LEU A 102 7.92 -3.32 16.28
N THR A 103 7.86 -4.42 17.02
CA THR A 103 7.54 -4.42 18.46
C THR A 103 8.36 -5.48 19.19
N PRO A 104 8.72 -5.32 20.48
CA PRO A 104 9.37 -6.38 21.23
C PRO A 104 8.45 -7.59 21.40
N CYS A 105 8.97 -8.81 21.23
CA CYS A 105 8.26 -10.05 21.57
C CYS A 105 8.31 -10.26 23.09
N GLN A 106 7.20 -10.70 23.69
CA GLN A 106 7.15 -11.11 25.10
C GLN A 106 7.40 -12.61 25.27
#